data_AF-A0A3D5APT3-F1
#
_entry.id   AF-A0A3D5APT3-F1
#
_cell.length_a   1.000
_cell.length_b   1.000
_cell.length_c   1.000
_cell.angle_alpha   90.00
_cell.angle_beta   90.00
_cell.angle_gamma   90.00
#
_symmetry.space_group_name_H-M   'P 1'
#
loop_
_entity.id
_entity.type
_entity.pdbx_description
1 polymer ?
#
loop_
_entity_poly.entity_id
_entity_poly.type
_entity_poly.pdbx_seq_one_letter_code
_entity_poly.pdbx_strand_id
1 'polypeptide(L)'
;MASKTQRHRVWRLSFALLGATTLALSAAACKGGDSTTTDKLNTPECAAFKEFTGIAGKKVTIYASIRDVEQDLLKQSWKDFENCTGVKIDYEGSGEFETQIKVRV
;
A
#
# COMPACT_ATOMS: atom_id res chain seq x y z
N MET A 1 53.40 24.11 7.49
CA MET A 1 53.48 23.38 6.20
C MET A 1 54.07 22.00 6.45
N ALA A 2 53.43 20.95 5.90
CA ALA A 2 53.77 19.50 5.93
C ALA A 2 53.66 18.78 7.30
N SER A 3 53.07 17.59 7.46
CA SER A 3 52.26 16.71 6.61
C SER A 3 51.51 15.72 7.53
N LYS A 4 50.28 15.35 7.17
CA LYS A 4 49.43 14.31 7.78
C LYS A 4 49.97 12.89 7.44
N THR A 5 49.33 11.89 8.06
CA THR A 5 49.01 10.53 7.50
C THR A 5 49.79 9.39 8.18
N GLN A 6 49.21 8.75 9.21
CA GLN A 6 48.29 7.59 9.14
C GLN A 6 49.01 6.29 8.75
N ARG A 7 49.44 5.55 9.77
CA ARG A 7 49.99 4.19 9.66
C ARG A 7 48.85 3.20 9.49
N HIS A 8 48.35 3.10 8.26
CA HIS A 8 47.46 2.02 7.86
C HIS A 8 48.26 0.72 7.76
N ARG A 9 47.97 -0.22 8.66
CA ARG A 9 48.42 -1.61 8.58
C ARG A 9 47.84 -2.23 7.31
N VAL A 10 48.67 -2.26 6.29
CA VAL A 10 48.51 -3.03 5.06
C VAL A 10 48.51 -4.51 5.42
N TRP A 11 47.33 -5.11 5.56
CA TRP A 11 47.19 -6.55 5.37
C TRP A 11 46.67 -6.78 3.95
N ARG A 12 47.62 -7.18 3.10
CA ARG A 12 47.38 -7.67 1.76
C ARG A 12 46.68 -9.01 1.88
N LEU A 13 45.58 -9.20 1.14
CA LEU A 13 45.39 -10.36 0.28
C LEU A 13 44.17 -10.13 -0.61
N SER A 14 44.50 -9.79 -1.85
CA SER A 14 43.61 -9.74 -2.99
C SER A 14 42.97 -11.12 -3.23
N PHE A 15 41.65 -11.17 -3.28
CA PHE A 15 40.94 -12.17 -4.07
C PHE A 15 40.10 -11.43 -5.11
N ALA A 16 40.66 -11.32 -6.30
CA ALA A 16 39.93 -10.96 -7.50
C ALA A 16 39.13 -12.20 -7.94
N LEU A 17 37.81 -12.09 -7.92
CA LEU A 17 36.93 -12.98 -8.67
C LEU A 17 35.99 -12.08 -9.47
N LEU A 18 36.29 -12.02 -10.77
CA LEU A 18 35.40 -11.52 -11.82
C LEU A 18 34.05 -12.24 -11.69
N GLY A 19 33.02 -11.51 -11.30
CA GLY A 19 31.63 -11.91 -11.45
C GLY A 19 30.90 -10.80 -12.18
N ALA A 20 30.99 -10.76 -13.50
CA ALA A 20 30.13 -9.90 -14.31
C ALA A 20 28.72 -10.50 -14.32
N THR A 21 27.92 -10.23 -13.29
CA THR A 21 26.48 -10.48 -13.33
C THR A 21 25.82 -9.31 -14.04
N THR A 22 25.64 -9.45 -15.35
CA THR A 22 24.70 -8.62 -16.10
C THR A 22 23.30 -8.93 -15.57
N LEU A 23 22.78 -8.10 -14.65
CA LEU A 23 21.34 -8.08 -14.40
C LEU A 23 20.68 -7.51 -15.66
N ALA A 24 20.11 -8.40 -16.47
CA ALA A 24 19.19 -8.02 -17.51
C ALA A 24 17.99 -7.34 -16.84
N LEU A 25 17.91 -6.00 -16.97
CA LEU A 25 16.74 -5.24 -16.57
C LEU A 25 15.66 -5.46 -17.63
N SER A 26 14.97 -6.58 -17.54
CA SER A 26 13.77 -6.85 -18.32
C SER A 26 12.73 -5.82 -17.90
N ALA A 27 12.51 -4.81 -18.74
CA ALA A 27 11.40 -3.88 -18.61
C ALA A 27 10.08 -4.63 -18.89
N ALA A 28 9.61 -5.38 -17.89
CA ALA A 28 8.25 -5.85 -17.85
C ALA A 28 7.36 -4.62 -17.60
N ALA A 29 6.83 -4.08 -18.70
CA ALA A 29 5.67 -3.22 -18.65
C ALA A 29 4.46 -4.05 -18.18
N CYS A 30 4.37 -4.29 -16.87
CA CYS A 30 3.23 -4.92 -16.23
C CYS A 30 2.72 -3.98 -15.14
N LYS A 31 1.62 -3.30 -15.49
CA LYS A 31 0.54 -2.84 -14.60
C LYS A 31 0.81 -3.10 -13.11
N GLY A 32 1.42 -2.12 -12.46
CA GLY A 32 1.73 -2.17 -11.04
C GLY A 32 0.47 -2.23 -10.18
N GLY A 33 0.51 -3.09 -9.16
CA GLY A 33 -0.44 -3.11 -8.05
C GLY A 33 -1.27 -4.38 -7.98
N ASP A 34 -0.66 -5.53 -7.66
CA ASP A 34 -1.43 -6.71 -7.21
C ASP A 34 -0.64 -7.58 -6.22
N SER A 35 0.68 -7.70 -6.38
CA SER A 35 1.50 -8.58 -5.53
C SER A 35 1.39 -8.29 -4.02
N THR A 36 1.46 -7.01 -3.62
CA THR A 36 1.42 -6.64 -2.19
C THR A 36 0.05 -6.86 -1.53
N THR A 37 -1.05 -6.77 -2.28
CA THR A 37 -2.39 -6.96 -1.71
C THR A 37 -2.74 -8.43 -1.59
N THR A 38 -2.37 -9.22 -2.60
CA THR A 38 -2.49 -10.68 -2.55
C THR A 38 -1.67 -11.24 -1.39
N ASP A 39 -0.49 -10.69 -1.10
CA ASP A 39 0.31 -11.09 0.07
C ASP A 39 -0.39 -10.76 1.41
N LYS A 40 -1.06 -9.61 1.53
CA LYS A 40 -1.78 -9.22 2.75
C LYS A 40 -3.00 -10.10 3.03
N LEU A 41 -3.78 -10.47 2.00
CA LEU A 41 -4.97 -11.31 2.17
C LEU A 41 -4.66 -12.71 2.73
N ASN A 42 -3.41 -13.16 2.63
CA ASN A 42 -2.98 -14.45 3.17
C ASN A 42 -2.65 -14.42 4.67
N THR A 43 -2.65 -13.25 5.31
CA THR A 43 -2.38 -13.11 6.75
C THR A 43 -3.55 -13.58 7.62
N PRO A 44 -3.32 -14.03 8.86
CA PRO A 44 -4.38 -14.38 9.80
C PRO A 44 -5.34 -13.21 10.08
N GLU A 45 -4.84 -11.99 10.16
CA GLU A 45 -5.61 -10.77 10.44
C GLU A 45 -6.59 -10.47 9.30
N CYS A 46 -6.25 -10.83 8.06
CA CYS A 46 -7.10 -10.63 6.89
C CYS A 46 -7.95 -11.86 6.52
N ALA A 47 -7.99 -12.91 7.35
CA ALA A 47 -8.66 -14.17 7.02
C ALA A 47 -10.15 -13.99 6.68
N ALA A 48 -10.83 -13.05 7.33
CA ALA A 48 -12.24 -12.74 7.07
C ALA A 48 -12.49 -12.12 5.68
N PHE A 49 -11.44 -11.64 4.99
CA PHE A 49 -11.56 -10.90 3.73
C PHE A 49 -10.95 -11.64 2.52
N LYS A 50 -10.57 -12.91 2.68
CA LYS A 50 -9.88 -13.70 1.64
C LYS A 50 -10.63 -13.81 0.30
N GLU A 51 -11.95 -13.73 0.32
CA GLU A 51 -12.78 -13.80 -0.89
C GLU A 51 -12.76 -12.50 -1.71
N PHE A 52 -12.38 -11.38 -1.10
CA PHE A 52 -12.39 -10.05 -1.72
C PHE A 52 -11.10 -9.77 -2.51
N THR A 53 -10.85 -10.59 -3.52
CA THR A 53 -9.69 -10.48 -4.42
C THR A 53 -9.97 -9.58 -5.64
N GLY A 54 -8.93 -9.04 -6.27
CA GLY A 54 -9.06 -8.26 -7.51
C GLY A 54 -9.77 -6.90 -7.38
N ILE A 55 -9.92 -6.38 -6.16
CA ILE A 55 -10.50 -5.07 -5.87
C ILE A 55 -9.47 -4.03 -5.41
N ALA A 56 -8.19 -4.42 -5.32
CA ALA A 56 -7.10 -3.52 -4.98
C ALA A 56 -7.08 -2.29 -5.91
N GLY A 57 -6.98 -1.10 -5.32
CA GLY A 57 -6.97 0.17 -6.05
C GLY A 57 -8.33 0.63 -6.59
N LYS A 58 -9.39 -0.19 -6.49
CA LYS A 58 -10.76 0.26 -6.79
C LYS A 58 -11.27 1.18 -5.69
N LYS A 59 -12.28 1.97 -6.03
CA LYS A 59 -12.95 2.90 -5.11
C LYS A 59 -14.42 2.53 -4.98
N VAL A 60 -14.92 2.53 -3.75
CA VAL A 60 -16.34 2.50 -3.39
C VAL A 60 -16.69 3.86 -2.83
N THR A 61 -17.75 4.49 -3.34
CA THR A 61 -18.24 5.78 -2.82
C THR A 61 -19.50 5.55 -2.00
N ILE A 62 -19.55 6.09 -0.78
CA ILE A 62 -20.69 6.00 0.14
C ILE A 62 -21.18 7.41 0.44
N TYR A 63 -22.44 7.69 0.11
CA TYR A 63 -23.15 8.90 0.50
C TYR A 63 -24.17 8.55 1.57
N ALA A 64 -24.15 9.24 2.72
CA ALA A 64 -25.00 8.91 3.86
C ALA A 64 -25.32 10.14 4.72
N SER A 65 -26.28 10.00 5.64
CA SER A 65 -26.66 11.04 6.60
C SER A 65 -25.78 11.10 7.85
N ILE A 66 -25.04 10.02 8.16
CA ILE A 66 -24.14 9.92 9.32
C ILE A 66 -22.96 10.88 9.14
N ARG A 67 -22.59 11.62 10.20
CA ARG A 67 -21.68 12.76 10.14
C ARG A 67 -20.82 12.87 11.40
N ASP A 68 -19.89 13.82 11.36
CA ASP A 68 -19.10 14.26 12.52
C ASP A 68 -18.40 13.07 13.20
N VAL A 69 -18.49 12.94 14.52
CA VAL A 69 -17.80 11.87 15.27
C VAL A 69 -18.27 10.47 14.85
N GLU A 70 -19.54 10.30 14.53
CA GLU A 70 -20.08 9.00 14.12
C GLU A 70 -19.54 8.59 12.74
N GLN A 71 -19.37 9.54 11.82
CA GLN A 71 -18.70 9.29 10.54
C GLN A 71 -17.28 8.77 10.76
N ASP A 72 -16.52 9.35 11.68
CA ASP A 72 -15.13 8.94 11.92
C ASP A 72 -15.05 7.52 12.49
N LEU A 73 -15.96 7.17 13.40
CA LEU A 73 -16.10 5.80 13.93
C LEU A 73 -16.50 4.81 12.83
N LEU A 74 -17.42 5.22 11.95
CA LEU A 74 -17.86 4.38 10.84
C LEU A 74 -16.72 4.15 9.83
N LYS A 75 -15.97 5.19 9.46
CA LYS A 75 -14.74 5.07 8.65
C LYS A 75 -13.72 4.13 9.29
N GLN A 76 -13.56 4.22 10.61
CA GLN A 76 -12.66 3.33 11.34
C GLN A 76 -13.10 1.86 11.29
N SER A 77 -14.41 1.59 11.29
CA SER A 77 -14.94 0.22 11.21
C SER A 77 -14.57 -0.53 9.93
N TRP A 78 -14.24 0.20 8.85
CA TRP A 78 -13.85 -0.38 7.57
C TRP A 78 -12.34 -0.44 7.33
N LYS A 79 -11.51 0.09 8.24
CA LYS A 79 -10.06 0.17 8.03
C LYS A 79 -9.42 -1.18 7.76
N ASP A 80 -9.81 -2.22 8.48
CA ASP A 80 -9.23 -3.56 8.28
C ASP A 80 -9.58 -4.10 6.90
N PHE A 81 -10.80 -3.86 6.43
CA PHE A 81 -11.23 -4.22 5.09
C PHE A 81 -10.42 -3.47 4.01
N GLU A 82 -10.26 -2.15 4.11
CA GLU A 82 -9.44 -1.36 3.19
C GLU A 82 -7.96 -1.80 3.20
N ASN A 83 -7.42 -2.03 4.40
CA ASN A 83 -6.02 -2.42 4.59
C ASN A 83 -5.71 -3.80 3.99
N CYS A 84 -6.63 -4.74 4.17
CA CYS A 84 -6.49 -6.11 3.70
C CYS A 84 -6.73 -6.25 2.19
N THR A 85 -7.77 -5.60 1.67
CA THR A 85 -8.20 -5.77 0.28
C THR A 85 -7.62 -4.74 -0.69
N GLY A 86 -7.03 -3.66 -0.16
CA GLY A 86 -6.49 -2.56 -0.94
C GLY A 86 -7.54 -1.70 -1.65
N VAL A 87 -8.83 -1.94 -1.42
CA VAL A 87 -9.91 -1.07 -1.88
C VAL A 87 -9.90 0.23 -1.08
N LYS A 88 -10.41 1.31 -1.69
CA LYS A 88 -10.63 2.60 -1.02
C LYS A 88 -12.12 2.83 -0.82
N ILE A 89 -12.53 3.19 0.38
CA ILE A 89 -13.88 3.59 0.72
C ILE A 89 -13.88 5.11 0.91
N ASP A 90 -14.55 5.79 -0.02
CA ASP A 90 -14.71 7.23 -0.05
C ASP A 90 -16.07 7.58 0.52
N TYR A 91 -16.09 8.16 1.72
CA TYR A 91 -17.31 8.40 2.48
C TYR A 91 -17.61 9.89 2.62
N GLU A 92 -18.83 10.25 2.27
CA GLU A 92 -19.40 11.58 2.41
C GLU A 92 -20.67 11.56 3.27
N GLY A 93 -20.55 12.13 4.48
CA GLY A 93 -21.67 12.39 5.38
C GLY A 93 -22.29 13.77 5.12
N SER A 94 -23.61 13.85 4.92
CA SER A 94 -24.32 15.09 4.58
C SER A 94 -25.64 15.26 5.34
N GLY A 95 -25.87 16.47 5.85
CA GLY A 95 -27.15 16.85 6.45
C GLY A 95 -28.28 16.96 5.42
N GLU A 96 -27.92 17.12 4.15
CA GLU A 96 -28.84 17.19 3.01
C GLU A 96 -29.04 15.82 2.35
N PHE A 97 -28.65 14.73 3.01
CA PHE A 97 -28.76 13.38 2.47
C PHE A 97 -30.16 13.08 1.94
N GLU A 98 -31.20 13.27 2.75
CA GLU A 98 -32.60 12.98 2.38
C GLU A 98 -33.09 13.85 1.21
N THR A 99 -32.64 15.11 1.16
CA THR A 99 -32.96 16.03 0.07
C THR A 99 -32.28 15.61 -1.23
N GLN A 100 -31.04 15.11 -1.16
CA GLN A 100 -30.19 14.89 -2.32
C GLN A 100 -30.09 13.44 -2.78
N ILE A 101 -30.51 12.45 -1.99
CA ILE A 101 -30.32 11.03 -2.32
C ILE A 101 -30.92 10.67 -3.68
N LYS A 102 -32.10 11.21 -4.02
CA LYS A 102 -32.77 10.98 -5.32
C LYS A 102 -32.04 11.56 -6.53
N VAL A 103 -31.13 12.50 -6.32
CA VAL A 103 -30.37 13.18 -7.39
C VAL A 103 -29.00 12.53 -7.56
N ARG A 104 -28.45 11.97 -6.48
CA ARG A 104 -27.07 11.49 -6.42
C ARG A 104 -26.93 9.98 -6.54
N VAL A 105 -28.02 9.24 -6.38
CA VAL A 105 -28.07 7.76 -6.36
C VAL A 105 -29.29 7.29 -7.14
#